data_AF-A0A6G3RE62-F1
#
_entry.id   AF-A0A6G3RE62-F1
#
_cell.length_a   1.000
_cell.length_b   1.000
_cell.length_c   1.000
_cell.angle_alpha   90.00
_cell.angle_beta   90.00
_cell.angle_gamma   90.00
#
_symmetry.space_group_name_H-M   'P 1'
#
loop_
_entity.id
_entity.type
_entity.pdbx_description
1 polymer ?
#
loop_
_entity_poly.entity_id
_entity_poly.type
_entity_poly.pdbx_seq_one_letter_code
_entity_poly.pdbx_strand_id
1 'polypeptide(L)'
;LDAYAAAGTVLDSARGLPDLAGVLALVTEGRDALAGTPDPLPLCFFNPLHGRAARPVTWRPLGRRDQLRVCACTACAHAIRTRRAPEVLTDTAPPDGRPIPYFEAQADSSVWAATGYGSLLGNDAEGGLAGRVGRGDFSRGRA
;
A
#
# COMPACT_ATOMS: atom_id res chain seq x y z
N LEU A 1 -19.65 4.77 3.75
CA LEU A 1 -18.56 3.77 3.83
C LEU A 1 -17.27 4.53 4.04
N ASP A 2 -16.60 4.31 5.17
CA ASP A 2 -15.43 5.09 5.60
C ASP A 2 -14.29 5.04 4.59
N ALA A 3 -14.10 3.90 3.93
CA ALA A 3 -13.09 3.74 2.89
C ALA A 3 -13.32 4.61 1.65
N TYR A 4 -14.58 4.82 1.23
CA TYR A 4 -14.89 5.73 0.12
C TYR A 4 -14.70 7.20 0.51
N ALA A 5 -15.03 7.56 1.75
CA ALA A 5 -14.75 8.90 2.26
C ALA A 5 -13.24 9.17 2.35
N ALA A 6 -12.47 8.21 2.88
CA ALA A 6 -11.02 8.23 2.90
C ALA A 6 -10.42 8.34 1.48
N ALA A 7 -10.96 7.58 0.51
CA ALA A 7 -10.54 7.66 -0.88
C ALA A 7 -10.75 9.07 -1.47
N GLY A 8 -11.88 9.70 -1.17
CA GLY A 8 -12.16 11.09 -1.54
C GLY A 8 -11.13 12.06 -0.96
N THR A 9 -10.88 11.98 0.36
CA THR A 9 -9.86 12.79 1.04
C THR A 9 -8.47 12.66 0.39
N VAL A 10 -8.07 11.44 0.04
CA VAL A 10 -6.79 11.20 -0.62
C VAL A 10 -6.76 11.76 -2.02
N LEU A 11 -7.83 11.53 -2.80
CA LEU A 11 -7.93 12.02 -4.17
C LEU A 11 -7.85 13.55 -4.24
N ASP A 12 -8.54 14.25 -3.33
CA ASP A 12 -8.58 15.71 -3.29
C ASP A 12 -7.22 16.36 -2.99
N SER A 13 -6.30 15.61 -2.38
CA SER A 13 -4.97 16.10 -1.98
C SER A 13 -3.80 15.34 -2.64
N ALA A 14 -4.08 14.52 -3.66
CA ALA A 14 -3.08 13.67 -4.31
C ALA A 14 -1.98 14.49 -5.00
N ARG A 15 -0.72 14.12 -4.78
CA ARG A 15 0.45 14.81 -5.37
C ARG A 15 1.24 13.94 -6.34
N GLY A 16 0.84 12.69 -6.54
CA GLY A 16 1.53 11.80 -7.45
C GLY A 16 0.93 10.40 -7.51
N LEU A 17 1.61 9.55 -8.28
CA LEU A 17 1.19 8.17 -8.53
C LEU A 17 1.01 7.33 -7.25
N PRO A 18 1.85 7.47 -6.19
CA PRO A 18 1.62 6.79 -4.91
C PRO A 18 0.26 7.11 -4.27
N ASP A 19 -0.16 8.37 -4.29
CA ASP A 19 -1.45 8.76 -3.70
C ASP A 19 -2.62 8.19 -4.51
N LEU A 20 -2.51 8.20 -5.85
CA LEU A 20 -3.51 7.57 -6.72
C LEU A 20 -3.59 6.05 -6.53
N ALA A 21 -2.44 5.40 -6.30
CA ALA A 21 -2.41 3.99 -5.90
C ALA A 21 -3.10 3.79 -4.53
N GLY A 22 -2.97 4.75 -3.61
CA GLY A 22 -3.69 4.80 -2.34
C GLY A 22 -5.20 4.89 -2.50
N VAL A 23 -5.68 5.74 -3.41
CA VAL A 23 -7.12 5.83 -3.76
C VAL A 23 -7.64 4.48 -4.25
N LEU A 24 -6.90 3.79 -5.13
CA LEU A 24 -7.30 2.46 -5.63
C LEU A 24 -7.38 1.42 -4.50
N ALA A 25 -6.43 1.44 -3.56
CA ALA A 25 -6.45 0.55 -2.40
C ALA A 25 -7.67 0.80 -1.51
N LEU A 26 -7.98 2.06 -1.20
CA LEU A 26 -9.14 2.45 -0.39
C LEU A 26 -10.47 2.11 -1.07
N VAL A 27 -10.59 2.34 -2.37
CA VAL A 27 -11.79 1.94 -3.13
C VAL A 27 -11.95 0.41 -3.14
N THR A 28 -10.85 -0.33 -3.24
CA THR A 28 -10.89 -1.81 -3.19
C THR A 28 -11.36 -2.28 -1.82
N GLU A 29 -10.80 -1.76 -0.74
CA GLU A 29 -11.25 -2.04 0.63
C GLU A 29 -12.74 -1.71 0.83
N GLY A 30 -13.21 -0.57 0.31
CA GLY A 30 -14.62 -0.17 0.36
C GLY A 30 -15.55 -1.11 -0.42
N ARG A 31 -15.10 -1.62 -1.57
CA ARG A 31 -15.86 -2.61 -2.36
C ARG A 31 -15.93 -3.96 -1.64
N ASP A 32 -14.83 -4.40 -1.05
CA ASP A 32 -14.78 -5.66 -0.31
C ASP A 32 -15.69 -5.62 0.91
N ALA A 33 -15.69 -4.50 1.64
CA ALA A 33 -16.60 -4.25 2.75
C ALA A 33 -18.08 -4.25 2.31
N LEU A 34 -18.41 -3.59 1.20
CA LEU A 34 -19.77 -3.57 0.65
C LEU A 34 -20.24 -4.96 0.20
N ALA A 35 -19.33 -5.75 -0.39
CA ALA A 35 -19.62 -7.11 -0.84
C ALA A 35 -19.65 -8.13 0.32
N GLY A 36 -19.22 -7.76 1.52
CA GLY A 36 -19.08 -8.68 2.66
C GLY A 36 -18.05 -9.78 2.38
N THR A 37 -16.98 -9.48 1.63
CA THR A 37 -15.96 -10.46 1.27
C THR A 37 -15.20 -10.89 2.54
N PRO A 38 -15.17 -12.19 2.90
CA PRO A 38 -14.38 -12.66 4.03
C PRO A 38 -12.89 -12.60 3.69
N ASP A 39 -12.09 -12.08 4.63
CA ASP A 39 -10.62 -11.97 4.54
C ASP A 39 -10.09 -11.50 3.16
N PRO A 40 -10.53 -10.32 2.68
CA PRO A 40 -10.14 -9.85 1.36
C PRO A 40 -8.64 -9.55 1.30
N LEU A 41 -7.95 -10.13 0.32
CA LEU A 41 -6.58 -9.73 0.00
C LEU A 41 -6.53 -8.28 -0.54
N PRO A 42 -5.55 -7.47 -0.12
CA PRO A 42 -5.38 -6.10 -0.61
C PRO A 42 -4.83 -6.10 -2.05
N LEU A 43 -4.52 -4.91 -2.57
CA LEU A 43 -3.76 -4.77 -3.81
C LEU A 43 -2.32 -5.29 -3.65
N CYS A 44 -1.63 -5.50 -4.77
CA CYS A 44 -0.25 -5.95 -4.79
C CYS A 44 0.67 -4.98 -4.03
N PHE A 45 1.36 -5.49 -3.00
CA PHE A 45 2.30 -4.74 -2.18
C PHE A 45 3.39 -4.04 -3.01
N PHE A 46 3.94 -4.70 -4.03
CA PHE A 46 5.05 -4.13 -4.79
C PHE A 46 4.61 -2.96 -5.67
N ASN A 47 3.45 -3.10 -6.31
CA ASN A 47 2.84 -2.03 -7.09
C ASN A 47 1.31 -2.24 -7.09
N PRO A 48 0.54 -1.43 -6.34
CA PRO A 48 -0.92 -1.55 -6.30
C PRO A 48 -1.59 -1.41 -7.67
N LEU A 49 -0.95 -0.77 -8.64
CA LEU A 49 -1.44 -0.64 -10.01
C LEU A 49 -1.50 -1.99 -10.76
N HIS A 50 -0.83 -3.03 -10.26
CA HIS A 50 -0.99 -4.40 -10.76
C HIS A 50 -2.35 -5.03 -10.38
N GLY A 51 -3.12 -4.39 -9.51
CA GLY A 51 -4.39 -4.89 -9.03
C GLY A 51 -4.27 -5.84 -7.83
N ARG A 52 -5.32 -6.65 -7.65
CA ARG A 52 -5.50 -7.48 -6.45
C ARG A 52 -4.37 -8.47 -6.25
N ALA A 53 -3.92 -8.62 -5.01
CA ALA A 53 -2.99 -9.67 -4.67
C ALA A 53 -3.64 -11.05 -4.87
N ALA A 54 -2.82 -12.00 -5.31
CA ALA A 54 -3.24 -13.39 -5.50
C ALA A 54 -2.89 -14.25 -4.27
N ARG A 55 -1.83 -13.91 -3.54
CA ARG A 55 -1.39 -14.64 -2.34
C ARG A 55 -0.46 -13.81 -1.46
N PRO A 56 -0.36 -14.14 -0.16
CA PRO A 56 0.77 -13.75 0.66
C PRO A 56 2.07 -14.41 0.19
N VAL A 57 3.19 -13.68 0.30
CA VAL A 57 4.55 -14.15 0.06
C VAL A 57 5.46 -13.66 1.17
N THR A 58 6.45 -14.48 1.54
CA THR A 58 7.54 -14.05 2.41
C THR A 58 8.65 -13.49 1.55
N TRP A 59 9.01 -12.23 1.78
CA TRP A 59 9.99 -11.50 0.99
C TRP A 59 10.99 -10.80 1.91
N ARG A 60 12.25 -10.76 1.48
CA ARG A 60 13.33 -10.10 2.20
C ARG A 60 13.83 -8.94 1.33
N PRO A 61 13.65 -7.68 1.77
CA PRO A 61 14.23 -6.53 1.09
C PRO A 61 15.76 -6.65 1.02
N LEU A 62 16.36 -6.20 -0.09
CA LEU A 62 17.81 -6.12 -0.22
C LEU A 62 18.38 -5.21 0.88
N GLY A 63 19.50 -5.62 1.49
CA GLY A 63 20.13 -4.87 2.58
C GLY A 63 19.41 -4.95 3.94
N ARG A 64 18.31 -5.71 4.06
CA ARG A 64 17.60 -5.93 5.34
C ARG A 64 17.73 -7.39 5.82
N ARG A 65 17.80 -7.57 7.14
CA ARG A 65 17.81 -8.89 7.78
C ARG A 65 16.40 -9.41 8.10
N ASP A 66 15.39 -8.57 8.05
CA ASP A 66 14.04 -8.96 8.39
C ASP A 66 13.28 -9.46 7.15
N GLN A 67 12.41 -10.43 7.38
CA GLN A 67 11.48 -10.93 6.37
C GLN A 67 10.13 -10.25 6.57
N LEU A 68 9.56 -9.77 5.48
CA LEU A 68 8.22 -9.21 5.45
C LEU A 68 7.27 -10.25 4.85
N ARG A 69 6.09 -10.39 5.46
CA ARG A 69 4.97 -11.12 4.85
C ARG A 69 4.09 -10.11 4.14
N VAL A 70 4.04 -10.17 2.81
CA VAL A 70 3.34 -9.20 1.97
C VAL A 70 2.41 -9.89 0.98
N CYS A 71 1.36 -9.23 0.52
CA CYS A 71 0.41 -9.74 -0.44
C CYS A 71 0.82 -9.31 -1.85
N ALA A 72 1.00 -10.26 -2.78
CA ALA A 72 1.51 -9.98 -4.12
C ALA A 72 0.58 -10.53 -5.20
N CYS A 73 0.52 -9.83 -6.34
CA CYS A 73 -0.10 -10.35 -7.56
C CYS A 73 0.65 -11.59 -8.08
N THR A 74 0.05 -12.32 -9.02
CA THR A 74 0.64 -13.54 -9.59
C THR A 74 2.03 -13.29 -10.18
N ALA A 75 2.22 -12.16 -10.89
CA ALA A 75 3.48 -11.81 -11.54
C ALA A 75 4.60 -11.54 -10.52
N CYS A 76 4.35 -10.65 -9.54
CA CYS A 76 5.34 -10.35 -8.50
C CYS A 76 5.62 -11.55 -7.60
N ALA A 77 4.61 -12.35 -7.25
CA ALA A 77 4.82 -13.60 -6.52
C ALA A 77 5.70 -14.58 -7.31
N HIS A 78 5.56 -14.64 -8.64
CA HIS A 78 6.43 -15.43 -9.50
C HIS A 78 7.87 -14.86 -9.57
N ALA A 79 8.02 -13.53 -9.66
CA ALA A 79 9.34 -12.88 -9.62
C ALA A 79 10.09 -13.23 -8.33
N ILE A 80 9.47 -13.07 -7.16
CA ILE A 80 10.06 -13.44 -5.86
C ILE A 80 10.47 -14.91 -5.84
N ARG A 81 9.58 -15.82 -6.25
CA ARG A 81 9.86 -17.26 -6.24
C ARG A 81 11.01 -17.65 -7.16
N THR A 82 11.18 -16.92 -8.27
CA THR A 82 12.28 -17.10 -9.25
C THR A 82 13.50 -16.24 -8.96
N ARG A 83 13.57 -15.62 -7.77
CA ARG A 83 14.67 -14.76 -7.32
C ARG A 83 14.95 -13.57 -8.26
N ARG A 84 13.90 -13.05 -8.89
CA ARG A 84 13.94 -11.82 -9.71
C ARG A 84 13.33 -10.66 -8.93
N ALA A 85 13.80 -9.44 -9.25
CA ALA A 85 13.20 -8.23 -8.71
C ALA A 85 11.77 -8.06 -9.27
N PRO A 86 10.75 -7.84 -8.42
CA PRO A 86 9.44 -7.43 -8.89
C PRO A 86 9.49 -5.99 -9.41
N GLU A 87 8.54 -5.62 -10.27
CA GLU A 87 8.31 -4.22 -10.58
C GLU A 87 7.70 -3.54 -9.35
N VAL A 88 8.27 -2.40 -8.97
CA VAL A 88 7.94 -1.69 -7.73
C VAL A 88 7.47 -0.29 -8.04
N LEU A 89 6.37 0.13 -7.40
CA LEU A 89 5.92 1.51 -7.42
C LEU A 89 6.94 2.37 -6.67
N THR A 90 7.41 3.43 -7.32
CA THR A 90 8.33 4.38 -6.72
C THR A 90 7.60 5.62 -6.22
N ASP A 91 8.13 6.19 -5.15
CA ASP A 91 7.79 7.50 -4.63
C ASP A 91 9.00 8.43 -4.79
N THR A 92 8.75 9.71 -4.93
CA THR A 92 9.77 10.75 -4.94
C THR A 92 9.79 11.40 -3.57
N ALA A 93 10.70 10.96 -2.70
CA ALA A 93 10.89 11.58 -1.40
C ALA A 93 11.69 12.90 -1.55
N PRO A 94 11.22 14.03 -0.99
CA PRO A 94 12.06 15.21 -0.76
C PRO A 94 13.17 14.86 0.26
N PRO A 95 14.35 15.50 0.23
CA PRO A 95 14.68 16.72 -0.52
C PRO A 95 15.34 16.48 -1.90
N ASP A 96 15.76 15.25 -2.20
CA ASP A 96 16.67 14.99 -3.33
C ASP A 96 15.93 14.70 -4.65
N GLY A 97 14.61 14.46 -4.60
CA GLY A 97 13.75 14.19 -5.75
C GLY A 97 14.04 12.86 -6.47
N ARG A 98 14.90 12.00 -5.91
CA ARG A 98 15.23 10.70 -6.51
C ARG A 98 14.08 9.70 -6.27
N PRO A 99 13.68 8.94 -7.30
CA PRO A 99 12.67 7.90 -7.12
C PRO A 99 13.25 6.77 -6.27
N ILE A 100 12.55 6.44 -5.19
CA ILE A 100 12.83 5.29 -4.32
C ILE A 100 11.62 4.36 -4.31
N PRO A 101 11.77 3.06 -4.04
CA PRO A 101 10.63 2.21 -3.70
C PRO A 101 9.76 2.87 -2.63
N TYR A 102 8.44 2.93 -2.83
CA TYR A 102 7.58 3.68 -1.89
C TYR A 102 7.71 3.19 -0.44
N PHE A 103 7.95 1.88 -0.25
CA PHE A 103 8.10 1.26 1.06
C PHE A 103 9.45 1.56 1.73
N GLU A 104 10.38 2.24 1.04
CA GLU A 104 11.63 2.74 1.62
C GLU A 104 11.50 4.18 2.13
N ALA A 105 10.41 4.89 1.83
CA ALA A 105 10.12 6.16 2.47
C ALA A 105 9.97 5.98 3.99
N GLN A 106 10.29 7.02 4.78
CA GLN A 106 10.16 6.91 6.24
C GLN A 106 8.69 6.67 6.61
N ALA A 107 8.44 5.62 7.39
CA ALA A 107 7.09 5.16 7.69
C ALA A 107 6.24 6.19 8.47
N ASP A 108 6.87 7.04 9.28
CA ASP A 108 6.23 8.18 9.94
C ASP A 108 5.78 9.28 8.97
N SER A 109 6.42 9.38 7.81
CA SER A 109 6.18 10.40 6.79
C SER A 109 5.27 9.93 5.63
N SER A 110 4.98 8.63 5.55
CA SER A 110 4.20 8.03 4.46
C SER A 110 3.31 6.90 4.97
N VAL A 111 2.00 7.18 5.00
CA VAL A 111 0.98 6.15 5.31
C VAL A 111 1.07 4.97 4.35
N TRP A 112 1.48 5.19 3.10
CA TRP A 112 1.66 4.11 2.12
C TRP A 112 2.82 3.21 2.50
N ALA A 113 3.98 3.77 2.87
CA ALA A 113 5.13 3.00 3.32
C ALA A 113 4.82 2.22 4.61
N ALA A 114 4.12 2.85 5.56
CA ALA A 114 3.76 2.25 6.84
C ALA A 114 2.78 1.08 6.70
N THR A 115 1.90 1.11 5.70
CA THR A 115 0.80 0.15 5.56
C THR A 115 0.99 -0.84 4.43
N GLY A 116 1.90 -0.57 3.49
CA GLY A 116 2.03 -1.33 2.24
C GLY A 116 0.73 -1.37 1.45
N TYR A 117 -0.04 -0.27 1.46
CA TYR A 117 -1.39 -0.19 0.89
C TYR A 117 -2.36 -1.24 1.47
N GLY A 118 -2.24 -1.48 2.78
CA GLY A 118 -3.01 -2.50 3.50
C GLY A 118 -2.31 -3.86 3.61
N SER A 119 -1.27 -4.14 2.81
CA SER A 119 -0.57 -5.42 2.86
C SER A 119 0.24 -5.68 4.14
N LEU A 120 0.64 -4.64 4.87
CA LEU A 120 1.36 -4.76 6.14
C LEU A 120 0.41 -4.67 7.34
N LEU A 121 -0.88 -4.43 7.09
CA LEU A 121 -1.90 -4.49 8.12
C LEU A 121 -2.29 -5.95 8.33
N GLY A 122 -2.33 -6.37 9.59
CA GLY A 122 -2.93 -7.66 9.95
C GLY A 122 -4.46 -7.61 9.82
N ASN A 123 -5.10 -8.78 9.81
CA ASN A 123 -6.57 -8.88 9.76
C ASN A 123 -7.24 -8.23 10.99
N ASP A 124 -6.50 -8.06 12.09
CA ASP A 124 -6.98 -7.44 13.34
C ASP A 124 -6.74 -5.92 13.39
N ALA A 125 -6.18 -5.32 12.33
CA ALA A 125 -5.91 -3.89 12.30
C ALA A 125 -7.23 -3.11 12.27
N GLU A 126 -7.63 -2.59 13.43
CA GLU A 126 -8.87 -1.85 13.59
C GLU A 126 -8.99 -0.72 12.55
N GLY A 127 -10.05 -0.81 11.73
CA GLY A 127 -10.37 0.15 10.68
C GLY A 127 -9.59 0.01 9.37
N GLY A 128 -8.65 -0.93 9.23
CA GLY A 128 -7.94 -1.16 7.96
C GLY A 128 -7.16 0.06 7.45
N LEU A 129 -6.96 0.16 6.13
CA LEU A 129 -6.30 1.31 5.53
C LEU A 129 -7.17 2.57 5.65
N ALA A 130 -8.49 2.42 5.50
CA ALA A 130 -9.44 3.52 5.65
C ALA A 130 -9.34 4.17 7.03
N GLY A 131 -9.18 3.39 8.09
CA GLY A 131 -9.02 3.84 9.46
C GLY A 131 -7.74 4.63 9.68
N ARG A 132 -6.62 4.23 9.05
CA ARG A 132 -5.37 5.02 9.08
C ARG A 132 -5.59 6.40 8.48
N VAL A 133 -6.19 6.45 7.30
CA VAL A 133 -6.45 7.71 6.59
C VAL A 133 -7.46 8.58 7.35
N GLY A 134 -8.53 7.98 7.88
CA GLY A 134 -9.57 8.67 8.65
C GLY A 134 -9.07 9.31 9.94
N ARG A 135 -7.99 8.78 10.55
CA ARG A 135 -7.30 9.40 11.70
C ARG A 135 -6.35 10.52 11.31
N GLY A 136 -6.17 10.78 10.01
CA GLY A 136 -5.28 11.80 9.51
C GLY A 136 -3.85 11.32 9.24
N ASP A 137 -3.56 10.02 9.17
CA ASP A 137 -2.20 9.55 8.86
C ASP A 137 -1.75 9.91 7.43
N PHE A 138 -2.72 10.21 6.56
CA PHE A 138 -2.45 10.78 5.23
C PHE A 138 -2.18 12.29 5.27
N SER A 139 -2.46 12.97 6.39
CA SER A 139 -2.24 14.40 6.51
C SER A 139 -0.75 14.70 6.54
N ARG A 140 -0.24 15.14 5.40
CA ARG A 140 1.04 15.85 5.34
C ARG A 140 0.76 17.23 5.91
N GLY A 141 1.28 17.53 7.10
CA GLY A 141 1.08 18.81 7.77
C GLY A 141 1.24 19.97 6.77
N ARG A 142 0.31 20.94 6.84
CA ARG A 142 0.45 22.21 6.08
C ARG A 142 1.86 22.73 6.33
N ALA A 143 2.70 22.73 5.29
CA ALA A 143 3.82 23.65 5.20
C ALA A 143 3.26 25.05 4.96
#